data_AF-A0A3N5M0D3-F1
#
_entry.id   AF-A0A3N5M0D3-F1
#
_cell.length_a   1.000
_cell.length_b   1.000
_cell.length_c   1.000
_cell.angle_alpha   90.00
_cell.angle_beta   90.00
_cell.angle_gamma   90.00
#
_symmetry.space_group_name_H-M   'P 1'
#
loop_
_entity.id
_entity.type
_entity.pdbx_description
1 polymer ?
#
loop_
_entity_poly.entity_id
_entity_poly.type
_entity_poly.pdbx_seq_one_letter_code
_entity_poly.pdbx_strand_id
1 'polypeptide(L)'
;MAVKSSRTSRSRSACSAGLRPYHSTRSCSFASGMGAAARAGRRAHDTAEGVRTLLFLPHTRGRRPDRAAPVVRASLHSASRHRLRGAPNAVATGRSSMRIAVIGAGAMGRWAVKELALSPEVEEIVVGDYNEEQARAVATTHGGDKAKAMFVDAREPESVKKAIVGCGAMINATQHFWNITVMHAAAAAGVHYTDMGGLFHVTKQQVELDGEFRKAGVTAVIAMGGAPGVTNVLARYGAERLDTVEEAHAYCGNVDDTDWSRYDGWVVPYSLETLCDEFSVAAPQFIDGKWNTDIVGGTGLEDVDFGAPAGILEAHHTIHSEPFSFWHTWKDQGL
;
A
#
# COMPACT_ATOMS: atom_id res chain seq x y z
N MET A 1 -29.17 -12.78 23.25
CA MET A 1 -30.31 -13.66 23.63
C MET A 1 -30.97 -13.07 24.85
N ALA A 2 -32.31 -13.06 24.96
CA ALA A 2 -33.01 -12.58 26.15
C ALA A 2 -33.98 -13.64 26.67
N VAL A 3 -33.92 -13.94 27.98
CA VAL A 3 -35.06 -14.04 28.92
C VAL A 3 -34.71 -14.94 30.14
N LYS A 4 -35.05 -14.40 31.33
CA LYS A 4 -35.22 -15.03 32.65
C LYS A 4 -34.00 -15.39 33.51
N SER A 5 -34.31 -15.48 34.80
CA SER A 5 -33.47 -15.10 35.94
C SER A 5 -33.65 -16.02 37.15
N SER A 6 -32.61 -16.18 37.97
CA SER A 6 -32.74 -16.44 39.40
C SER A 6 -31.53 -15.90 40.17
N ARG A 7 -31.77 -15.43 41.42
CA ARG A 7 -30.73 -15.22 42.46
C ARG A 7 -30.49 -16.60 43.12
N THR A 8 -29.35 -17.05 43.65
CA THR A 8 -28.30 -16.51 44.55
C THR A 8 -27.02 -17.39 44.42
N SER A 9 -25.81 -17.16 44.98
CA SER A 9 -25.25 -16.16 45.93
C SER A 9 -23.69 -16.12 45.85
N ARG A 10 -23.06 -15.27 46.68
CA ARG A 10 -21.61 -15.11 46.96
C ARG A 10 -20.78 -16.41 47.09
N SER A 11 -19.58 -16.42 46.50
CA SER A 11 -18.29 -16.45 47.24
C SER A 11 -17.10 -16.17 46.32
N ARG A 12 -15.93 -15.81 46.90
CA ARG A 12 -14.68 -15.49 46.18
C ARG A 12 -13.83 -16.75 45.97
N SER A 13 -13.13 -16.85 44.85
CA SER A 13 -11.70 -17.19 44.84
C SER A 13 -11.03 -16.66 43.58
N ALA A 14 -9.74 -16.32 43.68
CA ALA A 14 -8.88 -16.05 42.54
C ALA A 14 -8.09 -17.33 42.23
N CYS A 15 -7.79 -17.60 40.97
CA CYS A 15 -6.72 -18.53 40.62
C CYS A 15 -6.12 -18.16 39.26
N SER A 16 -4.80 -18.05 39.22
CA SER A 16 -3.98 -17.69 38.07
C SER A 16 -3.32 -18.92 37.45
N ALA A 17 -3.57 -19.18 36.16
CA ALA A 17 -2.77 -20.00 35.23
C ALA A 17 -3.53 -19.98 33.88
N GLY A 18 -2.91 -20.11 32.70
CA GLY A 18 -1.49 -20.25 32.36
C GLY A 18 -1.40 -20.62 30.88
N LEU A 19 -0.51 -19.98 30.12
CA LEU A 19 -0.33 -20.22 28.68
C LEU A 19 0.16 -21.65 28.38
N ARG A 20 -0.43 -22.34 27.39
CA ARG A 20 0.27 -23.27 26.47
C ARG A 20 -0.45 -23.34 25.09
N PRO A 21 0.29 -23.61 24.00
CA PRO A 21 -0.20 -23.49 22.62
C PRO A 21 -0.80 -24.78 22.06
N TYR A 22 -1.62 -24.65 21.01
CA TYR A 22 -2.22 -25.77 20.29
C TYR A 22 -1.46 -26.05 18.97
N HIS A 23 -0.76 -27.18 18.92
CA HIS A 23 -0.43 -27.87 17.66
C HIS A 23 -1.39 -29.05 17.49
N SER A 24 -2.08 -29.15 16.35
CA SER A 24 -2.56 -30.44 15.86
C SER A 24 -2.63 -30.46 14.34
N THR A 25 -1.69 -31.18 13.73
CA THR A 25 -1.78 -31.59 12.34
C THR A 25 -2.95 -32.57 12.16
N ARG A 26 -3.80 -32.32 11.16
CA ARG A 26 -4.66 -33.36 10.57
C ARG A 26 -4.61 -33.27 9.05
N SER A 27 -4.03 -34.29 8.44
CA SER A 27 -4.14 -34.56 7.01
C SER A 27 -5.59 -34.85 6.65
N CYS A 28 -6.06 -34.27 5.55
CA CYS A 28 -7.35 -34.62 4.96
C CYS A 28 -7.13 -34.92 3.47
N SER A 29 -7.23 -36.20 3.12
CA SER A 29 -7.10 -36.67 1.74
C SER A 29 -8.33 -36.24 0.93
N PHE A 30 -8.13 -35.57 -0.21
CA PHE A 30 -9.19 -35.34 -1.18
C PHE A 30 -9.05 -36.30 -2.36
N ALA A 31 -10.11 -37.09 -2.59
CA ALA A 31 -10.24 -37.96 -3.75
C ALA A 31 -10.88 -37.22 -4.93
N SER A 32 -10.58 -37.70 -6.13
CA SER A 32 -11.02 -37.18 -7.42
C SER A 32 -12.54 -37.17 -7.62
N GLY A 33 -13.05 -36.12 -8.28
CA GLY A 33 -14.42 -36.07 -8.81
C GLY A 33 -14.53 -35.15 -10.02
N MET A 34 -14.41 -35.71 -11.24
CA MET A 34 -14.73 -34.99 -12.47
C MET A 34 -16.25 -34.86 -12.62
N GLY A 35 -16.74 -33.64 -12.87
CA GLY A 35 -18.16 -33.38 -13.13
C GLY A 35 -18.32 -32.24 -14.13
N ALA A 36 -18.87 -32.52 -15.31
CA ALA A 36 -19.08 -31.53 -16.36
C ALA A 36 -20.50 -30.94 -16.31
N ALA A 37 -20.60 -29.61 -16.42
CA ALA A 37 -21.82 -28.88 -16.75
C ALA A 37 -21.42 -27.61 -17.53
N ALA A 38 -21.65 -27.58 -18.84
CA ALA A 38 -22.89 -27.12 -19.49
C ALA A 38 -22.93 -25.59 -19.68
N ARG A 39 -22.69 -25.15 -20.92
CA ARG A 39 -22.83 -23.74 -21.35
C ARG A 39 -24.29 -23.32 -21.27
N ALA A 40 -24.57 -22.21 -20.58
CA ALA A 40 -25.83 -21.48 -20.68
C ALA A 40 -25.52 -19.98 -20.84
N GLY A 41 -25.70 -19.44 -22.05
CA GLY A 41 -25.51 -18.01 -22.29
C GLY A 41 -26.66 -17.19 -21.70
N ARG A 42 -26.32 -16.06 -21.07
CA ARG A 42 -27.25 -14.95 -20.80
C ARG A 42 -26.58 -13.63 -21.17
N ARG A 43 -27.42 -12.66 -21.53
CA ARG A 43 -26.99 -11.35 -22.04
C ARG A 43 -26.43 -10.52 -20.90
N ALA A 44 -25.39 -9.74 -21.16
CA ALA A 44 -24.98 -8.66 -20.27
C ALA A 44 -26.12 -7.63 -20.20
N HIS A 45 -26.42 -7.18 -18.98
CA HIS A 45 -27.07 -5.90 -18.73
C HIS A 45 -25.99 -4.98 -18.18
N ASP A 46 -25.70 -3.89 -18.90
CA ASP A 46 -24.96 -2.77 -18.34
C ASP A 46 -25.75 -2.14 -17.19
N THR A 47 -25.08 -1.92 -16.05
CA THR A 47 -25.27 -0.80 -15.10
C THR A 47 -24.36 -1.01 -13.89
N ALA A 48 -23.47 -0.05 -13.58
CA ALA A 48 -23.17 0.50 -12.23
C ALA A 48 -21.75 1.09 -12.17
N GLU A 49 -21.68 2.42 -12.12
CA GLU A 49 -20.48 3.28 -12.09
C GLU A 49 -19.92 3.45 -10.65
N GLY A 50 -18.68 3.94 -10.49
CA GLY A 50 -18.09 4.25 -9.18
C GLY A 50 -16.68 3.70 -8.88
N VAL A 51 -16.05 4.26 -7.82
CA VAL A 51 -14.62 4.14 -7.47
C VAL A 51 -14.17 2.69 -7.21
N ARG A 52 -13.48 2.08 -8.18
CA ARG A 52 -12.95 0.70 -8.11
C ARG A 52 -11.43 0.63 -7.88
N THR A 53 -10.96 -0.43 -7.22
CA THR A 53 -9.52 -0.78 -7.14
C THR A 53 -9.27 -2.29 -7.22
N LEU A 54 -8.29 -2.71 -8.03
CA LEU A 54 -8.08 -4.12 -8.42
C LEU A 54 -6.58 -4.52 -8.56
N LEU A 55 -6.24 -5.78 -8.26
CA LEU A 55 -4.87 -6.37 -8.31
C LEU A 55 -4.88 -7.84 -8.86
N PHE A 56 -3.78 -8.63 -8.80
CA PHE A 56 -3.59 -9.83 -9.66
C PHE A 56 -2.75 -11.02 -9.09
N LEU A 57 -2.93 -12.22 -9.67
CA LEU A 57 -2.13 -13.47 -9.47
C LEU A 57 -1.69 -14.09 -10.82
N PRO A 58 -0.44 -14.56 -11.00
CA PRO A 58 0.09 -14.97 -12.30
C PRO A 58 -0.38 -16.36 -12.79
N HIS A 59 -0.78 -16.47 -14.08
CA HIS A 59 -0.86 -17.75 -14.81
C HIS A 59 -0.55 -17.62 -16.32
N THR A 60 -0.33 -18.76 -16.98
CA THR A 60 0.55 -18.85 -18.17
C THR A 60 -0.13 -18.89 -19.55
N ARG A 61 0.45 -18.12 -20.49
CA ARG A 61 0.46 -18.26 -21.98
C ARG A 61 -0.87 -18.43 -22.76
N GLY A 62 -1.11 -17.50 -23.71
CA GLY A 62 -2.07 -17.76 -24.81
C GLY A 62 -2.17 -16.74 -25.96
N ARG A 63 -1.27 -16.83 -26.97
CA ARG A 63 -1.37 -16.29 -28.37
C ARG A 63 -1.75 -14.81 -28.63
N ARG A 64 -0.87 -14.11 -29.36
CA ARG A 64 -1.17 -12.85 -30.07
C ARG A 64 -2.14 -13.05 -31.26
N PRO A 65 -2.99 -12.06 -31.56
CA PRO A 65 -3.48 -11.78 -32.90
C PRO A 65 -2.81 -10.53 -33.52
N ASP A 66 -2.44 -10.59 -34.79
CA ASP A 66 -2.07 -9.40 -35.58
C ASP A 66 -3.31 -8.56 -35.90
N ARG A 67 -3.22 -7.23 -35.68
CA ARG A 67 -3.67 -6.17 -36.62
C ARG A 67 -3.36 -4.78 -36.07
N ALA A 68 -2.72 -3.95 -36.90
CA ALA A 68 -2.50 -2.55 -36.60
C ALA A 68 -3.79 -1.72 -36.82
N ALA A 69 -4.10 -0.83 -35.88
CA ALA A 69 -5.10 0.22 -36.01
C ALA A 69 -4.42 1.59 -36.23
N PRO A 70 -5.06 2.55 -36.93
CA PRO A 70 -4.39 3.77 -37.37
C PRO A 70 -4.19 4.80 -36.25
N VAL A 71 -2.98 5.38 -36.18
CA VAL A 71 -2.64 6.46 -35.26
C VAL A 71 -3.27 7.77 -35.73
N VAL A 72 -4.27 8.27 -35.01
CA VAL A 72 -4.80 9.63 -35.20
C VAL A 72 -3.86 10.64 -34.54
N ARG A 73 -3.09 11.39 -35.34
CA ARG A 73 -2.30 12.52 -34.86
C ARG A 73 -3.20 13.73 -34.58
N ALA A 74 -3.53 13.96 -33.31
CA ALA A 74 -4.10 15.23 -32.87
C ALA A 74 -3.02 16.33 -32.83
N SER A 75 -3.30 17.48 -33.45
CA SER A 75 -2.42 18.65 -33.45
C SER A 75 -2.67 19.51 -32.20
N LEU A 76 -1.66 19.62 -31.33
CA LEU A 76 -1.71 20.47 -30.14
C LEU A 76 -1.70 21.96 -30.56
N HIS A 77 -2.87 22.60 -30.52
CA HIS A 77 -2.96 24.06 -30.53
C HIS A 77 -2.70 24.61 -29.12
N SER A 78 -1.94 25.70 -29.04
CA SER A 78 -1.46 26.27 -27.79
C SER A 78 -2.58 26.90 -26.95
N ALA A 79 -2.77 26.41 -25.72
CA ALA A 79 -3.61 27.05 -24.71
C ALA A 79 -2.79 27.83 -23.67
N SER A 80 -3.40 28.91 -23.17
CA SER A 80 -2.85 29.96 -22.30
C SER A 80 -1.88 29.53 -21.18
N ARG A 81 -0.76 30.26 -21.05
CA ARG A 81 0.14 30.16 -19.87
C ARG A 81 -0.45 30.93 -18.68
N HIS A 82 -1.10 30.23 -17.75
CA HIS A 82 -1.35 30.80 -16.42
C HIS A 82 -0.01 31.02 -15.69
N ARG A 83 0.29 32.28 -15.35
CA ARG A 83 1.49 32.63 -14.59
C ARG A 83 1.29 32.29 -13.12
N LEU A 84 1.96 31.24 -12.64
CA LEU A 84 2.20 31.06 -11.21
C LEU A 84 3.10 32.22 -10.72
N ARG A 85 2.49 33.24 -10.11
CA ARG A 85 3.21 34.30 -9.39
C ARG A 85 3.48 33.84 -7.96
N GLY A 86 4.53 33.06 -7.79
CA GLY A 86 5.19 32.83 -6.52
C GLY A 86 6.70 32.88 -6.76
N ALA A 87 7.39 33.89 -6.23
CA ALA A 87 8.85 33.88 -6.27
C ALA A 87 9.35 32.74 -5.36
N PRO A 88 10.27 31.86 -5.81
CA PRO A 88 10.89 30.94 -4.89
C PRO A 88 11.71 31.75 -3.89
N ASN A 89 11.35 31.68 -2.61
CA ASN A 89 12.25 32.11 -1.55
C ASN A 89 13.56 31.34 -1.73
N ALA A 90 14.68 32.04 -1.77
CA ALA A 90 15.98 31.42 -1.91
C ALA A 90 16.23 30.49 -0.72
N VAL A 91 16.10 29.19 -0.93
CA VAL A 91 16.55 28.18 0.02
C VAL A 91 18.05 28.40 0.20
N ALA A 92 18.46 28.67 1.44
CA ALA A 92 19.85 28.97 1.74
C ALA A 92 20.73 27.79 1.28
N THR A 93 21.72 28.05 0.43
CA THR A 93 22.62 27.04 -0.15
C THR A 93 23.67 26.52 0.84
N GLY A 94 23.40 26.63 2.14
CA GLY A 94 24.07 25.85 3.16
C GLY A 94 23.62 24.40 3.02
N ARG A 95 24.49 23.55 2.50
CA ARG A 95 24.21 22.13 2.25
C ARG A 95 24.07 21.39 3.58
N SER A 96 22.90 21.46 4.21
CA SER A 96 22.57 20.67 5.39
C SER A 96 22.53 19.21 4.99
N SER A 97 23.58 18.47 5.33
CA SER A 97 23.61 17.03 5.14
C SER A 97 22.51 16.39 5.98
N MET A 98 21.78 15.44 5.38
CA MET A 98 20.65 14.80 6.01
C MET A 98 20.99 13.41 6.51
N ARG A 99 20.57 13.12 7.75
CA ARG A 99 20.49 11.78 8.31
C ARG A 99 19.07 11.26 8.12
N ILE A 100 18.92 10.07 7.54
CA ILE A 100 17.61 9.49 7.22
C ILE A 100 17.51 8.07 7.77
N ALA A 101 16.38 7.72 8.38
CA ALA A 101 16.13 6.35 8.83
C ALA A 101 15.28 5.57 7.82
N VAL A 102 15.57 4.28 7.66
CA VAL A 102 14.72 3.30 6.97
C VAL A 102 14.45 2.18 7.96
N ILE A 103 13.18 2.04 8.36
CA ILE A 103 12.74 1.01 9.30
C ILE A 103 12.01 -0.07 8.52
N GLY A 104 12.48 -1.32 8.60
CA GLY A 104 12.19 -2.42 7.69
C GLY A 104 13.29 -2.57 6.64
N ALA A 105 14.03 -3.67 6.69
CA ALA A 105 15.12 -4.05 5.78
C ALA A 105 14.69 -5.14 4.79
N GLY A 106 13.38 -5.25 4.53
CA GLY A 106 12.80 -6.17 3.54
C GLY A 106 12.97 -5.70 2.08
N ALA A 107 12.14 -6.25 1.19
CA ALA A 107 12.26 -6.06 -0.25
C ALA A 107 12.20 -4.59 -0.71
N MET A 108 11.35 -3.75 -0.09
CA MET A 108 11.27 -2.32 -0.39
C MET A 108 12.33 -1.50 0.37
N GLY A 109 12.56 -1.83 1.65
CA GLY A 109 13.55 -1.15 2.49
C GLY A 109 14.95 -1.15 1.90
N ARG A 110 15.40 -2.28 1.33
CA ARG A 110 16.71 -2.35 0.64
C ARG A 110 16.83 -1.43 -0.56
N TRP A 111 15.73 -1.19 -1.30
CA TRP A 111 15.72 -0.26 -2.43
C TRP A 111 15.74 1.18 -1.95
N ALA A 112 14.97 1.51 -0.91
CA ALA A 112 15.05 2.82 -0.25
C ALA A 112 16.48 3.13 0.25
N VAL A 113 17.13 2.18 0.95
CA VAL A 113 18.53 2.32 1.39
C VAL A 113 19.47 2.53 0.20
N LYS A 114 19.30 1.79 -0.90
CA LYS A 114 20.12 1.92 -2.10
C LYS A 114 20.01 3.31 -2.75
N GLU A 115 18.79 3.81 -2.96
CA GLU A 115 18.59 5.13 -3.57
C GLU A 115 19.06 6.27 -2.65
N LEU A 116 18.84 6.15 -1.34
CA LEU A 116 19.39 7.09 -0.35
C LEU A 116 20.93 7.09 -0.34
N ALA A 117 21.57 5.93 -0.53
CA ALA A 117 23.03 5.85 -0.58
C ALA A 117 23.61 6.63 -1.79
N LEU A 118 22.92 6.59 -2.92
CA LEU A 118 23.27 7.34 -4.13
C LEU A 118 23.03 8.86 -3.99
N SER A 119 22.09 9.29 -3.15
CA SER A 119 21.77 10.71 -2.97
C SER A 119 22.92 11.50 -2.31
N PRO A 120 23.45 12.56 -2.94
CA PRO A 120 24.58 13.33 -2.41
C PRO A 120 24.18 14.34 -1.32
N GLU A 121 22.89 14.42 -0.98
CA GLU A 121 22.34 15.21 0.13
C GLU A 121 22.22 14.40 1.42
N VAL A 122 22.26 13.06 1.32
CA VAL A 122 22.21 12.13 2.44
C VAL A 122 23.63 11.77 2.87
N GLU A 123 23.94 11.98 4.15
CA GLU A 123 25.25 11.68 4.76
C GLU A 123 25.23 10.36 5.54
N GLU A 124 24.19 10.12 6.34
CA GLU A 124 24.05 8.88 7.11
C GLU A 124 22.65 8.28 6.95
N ILE A 125 22.61 6.94 6.81
CA ILE A 125 21.38 6.16 6.74
C ILE A 125 21.31 5.25 7.98
N VAL A 126 20.25 5.34 8.76
CA VAL A 126 19.96 4.36 9.81
C VAL A 126 19.11 3.25 9.21
N VAL A 127 19.58 2.00 9.24
CA VAL A 127 18.82 0.82 8.76
C VAL A 127 18.33 0.04 9.96
N GLY A 128 17.04 0.13 10.25
CA GLY A 128 16.39 -0.57 11.35
C GLY A 128 15.63 -1.81 10.89
N ASP A 129 15.75 -2.93 11.58
CA ASP A 129 14.86 -4.09 11.41
C ASP A 129 14.78 -4.92 12.71
N TYR A 130 13.73 -5.72 12.86
CA TYR A 130 13.61 -6.67 13.95
C TYR A 130 14.62 -7.82 13.80
N ASN A 131 14.89 -8.24 12.57
CA ASN A 131 16.03 -9.06 12.23
C ASN A 131 17.27 -8.16 11.98
N GLU A 132 18.04 -7.93 13.05
CA GLU A 132 19.25 -7.11 12.99
C GLU A 132 20.30 -7.63 11.97
N GLU A 133 20.33 -8.94 11.70
CA GLU A 133 21.20 -9.51 10.67
C GLU A 133 20.78 -9.07 9.26
N GLN A 134 19.47 -9.06 8.99
CA GLN A 134 18.92 -8.52 7.75
C GLN A 134 19.21 -7.01 7.61
N ALA A 135 19.10 -6.23 8.68
CA ALA A 135 19.50 -4.82 8.69
C ALA A 135 20.99 -4.64 8.37
N ARG A 136 21.88 -5.44 8.97
CA ARG A 136 23.33 -5.45 8.68
C ARG A 136 23.63 -5.84 7.24
N ALA A 137 22.97 -6.86 6.70
CA ALA A 137 23.13 -7.27 5.32
C ALA A 137 22.73 -6.14 4.35
N VAL A 138 21.56 -5.52 4.55
CA VAL A 138 21.11 -4.40 3.71
C VAL A 138 22.02 -3.18 3.82
N ALA A 139 22.43 -2.79 5.03
CA ALA A 139 23.37 -1.68 5.21
C ALA A 139 24.69 -1.93 4.47
N THR A 140 25.25 -3.14 4.58
CA THR A 140 26.52 -3.52 3.95
C THR A 140 26.42 -3.62 2.42
N THR A 141 25.35 -4.22 1.88
CA THR A 141 25.23 -4.50 0.44
C THR A 141 24.64 -3.32 -0.35
N HIS A 142 23.83 -2.46 0.26
CA HIS A 142 23.08 -1.41 -0.43
C HIS A 142 23.35 0.00 0.09
N GLY A 143 23.85 0.15 1.32
CA GLY A 143 24.03 1.45 1.96
C GLY A 143 25.30 2.21 1.60
N GLY A 144 26.23 1.59 0.88
CA GLY A 144 27.59 2.10 0.69
C GLY A 144 28.26 2.41 2.02
N ASP A 145 29.07 3.45 2.07
CA ASP A 145 29.76 3.88 3.30
C ASP A 145 28.87 4.70 4.26
N LYS A 146 27.58 4.90 3.94
CA LYS A 146 26.66 5.79 4.67
C LYS A 146 25.75 5.07 5.67
N ALA A 147 25.52 3.77 5.50
CA ALA A 147 24.50 3.07 6.28
C ALA A 147 25.04 2.43 7.56
N LYS A 148 24.25 2.55 8.64
CA LYS A 148 24.50 1.92 9.94
C LYS A 148 23.27 1.12 10.34
N ALA A 149 23.46 -0.18 10.57
CA ALA A 149 22.39 -1.08 10.97
C ALA A 149 22.10 -1.01 12.48
N MET A 150 20.86 -1.29 12.87
CA MET A 150 20.41 -1.32 14.26
C MET A 150 19.19 -2.24 14.41
N PHE A 151 19.07 -2.92 15.54
CA PHE A 151 17.84 -3.62 15.92
C PHE A 151 16.72 -2.61 16.20
N VAL A 152 15.55 -2.79 15.57
CA VAL A 152 14.36 -1.98 15.80
C VAL A 152 13.12 -2.86 15.82
N ASP A 153 12.36 -2.78 16.91
CA ASP A 153 11.05 -3.41 17.02
C ASP A 153 9.95 -2.39 16.71
N ALA A 154 9.31 -2.50 15.55
CA ALA A 154 8.26 -1.58 15.10
C ALA A 154 6.98 -1.64 15.97
N ARG A 155 6.85 -2.66 16.82
CA ARG A 155 5.75 -2.80 17.80
C ARG A 155 5.94 -1.89 19.01
N GLU A 156 7.17 -1.44 19.26
CA GLU A 156 7.57 -0.70 20.45
C GLU A 156 7.95 0.74 20.08
N PRO A 157 7.10 1.76 20.31
CA PRO A 157 7.35 3.15 19.90
C PRO A 157 8.71 3.71 20.35
N GLU A 158 9.17 3.38 21.56
CA GLU A 158 10.47 3.85 22.06
C GLU A 158 11.66 3.14 21.36
N SER A 159 11.49 1.93 20.82
CA SER A 159 12.50 1.27 19.98
C SER A 159 12.68 2.02 18.67
N VAL A 160 11.57 2.34 17.99
CA VAL A 160 11.54 3.15 16.76
C VAL A 160 12.12 4.54 17.03
N LYS A 161 11.64 5.24 18.05
CA LYS A 161 12.08 6.58 18.44
C LYS A 161 13.58 6.66 18.73
N LYS A 162 14.14 5.67 19.44
CA LYS A 162 15.59 5.56 19.66
C LYS A 162 16.37 5.44 18.36
N ALA A 163 15.82 4.77 17.35
CA ALA A 163 16.47 4.62 16.05
C ALA A 163 16.46 5.91 15.22
N ILE A 164 15.33 6.62 15.23
CA ILE A 164 15.11 7.79 14.35
C ILE A 164 15.51 9.13 14.97
N VAL A 165 15.79 9.22 16.28
CA VAL A 165 16.15 10.48 16.93
C VAL A 165 17.35 11.16 16.25
N GLY A 166 17.21 12.45 15.93
CA GLY A 166 18.21 13.23 15.21
C GLY A 166 18.30 12.94 13.70
N CYS A 167 17.41 12.10 13.14
CA CYS A 167 17.21 12.05 11.69
C CYS A 167 16.31 13.22 11.24
N GLY A 168 16.51 13.73 10.03
CA GLY A 168 15.59 14.70 9.44
C GLY A 168 14.28 14.05 8.99
N ALA A 169 14.39 12.88 8.36
CA ALA A 169 13.24 12.12 7.86
C ALA A 169 13.40 10.62 8.13
N MET A 170 12.29 9.89 8.04
CA MET A 170 12.26 8.44 8.06
C MET A 170 11.33 7.84 7.00
N ILE A 171 11.71 6.66 6.52
CA ILE A 171 10.91 5.80 5.64
C ILE A 171 10.50 4.58 6.45
N ASN A 172 9.20 4.38 6.64
CA ASN A 172 8.65 3.15 7.16
C ASN A 172 8.40 2.17 6.00
N ALA A 173 9.23 1.13 5.94
CA ALA A 173 9.13 0.00 5.02
C ALA A 173 8.80 -1.31 5.76
N THR A 174 8.17 -1.21 6.93
CA THR A 174 7.61 -2.36 7.68
C THR A 174 6.20 -2.72 7.18
N GLN A 175 5.56 -3.72 7.81
CA GLN A 175 4.18 -4.06 7.50
C GLN A 175 3.20 -2.94 7.89
N HIS A 176 2.15 -2.77 7.08
CA HIS A 176 1.24 -1.64 7.16
C HIS A 176 0.50 -1.51 8.51
N PHE A 177 0.29 -2.61 9.24
CA PHE A 177 -0.32 -2.60 10.58
C PHE A 177 0.54 -1.86 11.62
N TRP A 178 1.84 -1.65 11.37
CA TRP A 178 2.72 -0.90 12.27
C TRP A 178 2.76 0.59 11.97
N ASN A 179 2.14 1.07 10.86
CA ASN A 179 2.22 2.47 10.44
C ASN A 179 1.83 3.44 11.56
N ILE A 180 0.74 3.18 12.29
CA ILE A 180 0.28 4.05 13.38
C ILE A 180 1.28 4.12 14.54
N THR A 181 1.80 2.96 14.98
CA THR A 181 2.83 2.87 16.03
C THR A 181 4.09 3.64 15.65
N VAL A 182 4.53 3.50 14.39
CA VAL A 182 5.71 4.18 13.84
C VAL A 182 5.45 5.69 13.64
N MET A 183 4.25 6.09 13.20
CA MET A 183 3.87 7.50 13.04
C MET A 183 3.86 8.25 14.37
N HIS A 184 3.31 7.67 15.44
CA HIS A 184 3.39 8.27 16.77
C HIS A 184 4.85 8.42 17.24
N ALA A 185 5.71 7.44 16.97
CA ALA A 185 7.14 7.55 17.29
C ALA A 185 7.83 8.67 16.48
N ALA A 186 7.49 8.83 15.19
CA ALA A 186 8.02 9.90 14.33
C ALA A 186 7.57 11.30 14.78
N ALA A 187 6.27 11.48 15.06
CA ALA A 187 5.75 12.73 15.59
C ALA A 187 6.35 13.07 16.97
N ALA A 188 6.47 12.09 17.87
CA ALA A 188 7.10 12.27 19.19
C ALA A 188 8.62 12.53 19.12
N ALA A 189 9.29 12.12 18.04
CA ALA A 189 10.71 12.39 17.78
C ALA A 189 10.94 13.71 17.03
N GLY A 190 9.90 14.34 16.47
CA GLY A 190 10.04 15.50 15.58
C GLY A 190 10.71 15.17 14.25
N VAL A 191 10.36 14.02 13.64
CA VAL A 191 10.97 13.50 12.41
C VAL A 191 9.92 13.44 11.29
N HIS A 192 10.29 13.88 10.08
CA HIS A 192 9.42 13.75 8.90
C HIS A 192 9.16 12.27 8.55
N TYR A 193 7.96 11.92 8.11
CA TYR A 193 7.53 10.53 7.93
C TYR A 193 7.05 10.24 6.50
N THR A 194 7.37 9.06 5.98
CA THR A 194 6.74 8.48 4.77
C THR A 194 6.67 6.95 4.87
N ASP A 195 5.75 6.33 4.13
CA ASP A 195 5.59 4.87 4.04
C ASP A 195 5.08 4.41 2.67
N MET A 196 4.78 3.11 2.55
CA MET A 196 4.29 2.46 1.33
C MET A 196 2.75 2.35 1.25
N GLY A 197 2.00 2.86 2.23
CA GLY A 197 0.54 2.78 2.30
C GLY A 197 -0.01 1.94 3.46
N GLY A 198 -1.32 2.09 3.72
CA GLY A 198 -2.02 1.52 4.87
C GLY A 198 -3.20 0.59 4.53
N LEU A 199 -3.39 0.24 3.25
CA LEU A 199 -4.67 -0.26 2.73
C LEU A 199 -5.83 0.66 3.14
N PHE A 200 -7.08 0.21 3.06
CA PHE A 200 -8.23 1.07 3.36
C PHE A 200 -8.27 1.52 4.83
N HIS A 201 -8.10 0.59 5.76
CA HIS A 201 -8.38 0.85 7.18
C HIS A 201 -7.27 1.64 7.88
N VAL A 202 -5.99 1.34 7.62
CA VAL A 202 -4.90 2.06 8.29
C VAL A 202 -4.75 3.46 7.68
N THR A 203 -4.89 3.63 6.35
CA THR A 203 -4.85 4.97 5.72
C THR A 203 -5.86 5.94 6.34
N LYS A 204 -7.05 5.47 6.77
CA LYS A 204 -8.01 6.28 7.54
C LYS A 204 -7.44 6.77 8.86
N GLN A 205 -6.89 5.86 9.66
CA GLN A 205 -6.26 6.16 10.95
C GLN A 205 -5.04 7.08 10.78
N GLN A 206 -4.28 6.93 9.70
CA GLN A 206 -3.11 7.78 9.43
C GLN A 206 -3.49 9.25 9.17
N VAL A 207 -4.60 9.48 8.47
CA VAL A 207 -5.11 10.85 8.22
C VAL A 207 -5.63 11.51 9.52
N GLU A 208 -6.11 10.73 10.50
CA GLU A 208 -6.51 11.25 11.81
C GLU A 208 -5.33 11.82 12.63
N LEU A 209 -4.07 11.45 12.29
CA LEU A 209 -2.86 11.93 12.96
C LEU A 209 -2.33 13.30 12.46
N ASP A 210 -3.00 13.95 11.50
CA ASP A 210 -2.62 15.29 10.99
C ASP A 210 -2.35 16.31 12.12
N GLY A 211 -3.19 16.31 13.16
CA GLY A 211 -3.04 17.20 14.32
C GLY A 211 -1.78 16.94 15.15
N GLU A 212 -1.30 15.69 15.24
CA GLU A 212 -0.06 15.35 15.94
C GLU A 212 1.16 15.83 15.16
N PHE A 213 1.20 15.59 13.85
CA PHE A 213 2.29 16.04 12.97
C PHE A 213 2.39 17.57 12.91
N ARG A 214 1.25 18.28 12.78
CA ARG A 214 1.21 19.75 12.89
C ARG A 214 1.74 20.26 14.22
N LYS A 215 1.36 19.63 15.34
CA LYS A 215 1.85 19.99 16.69
C LYS A 215 3.34 19.74 16.86
N ALA A 216 3.87 18.68 16.24
CA ALA A 216 5.29 18.36 16.23
C ALA A 216 6.11 19.24 15.26
N GLY A 217 5.45 20.01 14.38
CA GLY A 217 6.12 20.87 13.39
C GLY A 217 6.73 20.11 12.21
N VAL A 218 6.30 18.86 11.96
CA VAL A 218 6.81 17.98 10.91
C VAL A 218 5.71 17.48 9.99
N THR A 219 6.11 16.94 8.85
CA THR A 219 5.22 16.46 7.78
C THR A 219 5.23 14.94 7.71
N ALA A 220 4.05 14.32 7.67
CA ALA A 220 3.87 12.97 7.18
C ALA A 220 3.38 13.02 5.72
N VAL A 221 4.00 12.25 4.83
CA VAL A 221 3.49 12.00 3.48
C VAL A 221 3.29 10.49 3.35
N ILE A 222 2.08 10.03 3.60
CA ILE A 222 1.74 8.60 3.60
C ILE A 222 1.60 8.08 2.16
N ALA A 223 1.64 6.75 2.01
CA ALA A 223 1.24 6.07 0.78
C ALA A 223 2.12 6.42 -0.45
N MET A 224 3.44 6.39 -0.26
CA MET A 224 4.48 6.77 -1.24
C MET A 224 5.08 5.55 -1.99
N GLY A 225 4.22 4.63 -2.43
CA GLY A 225 4.59 3.45 -3.20
C GLY A 225 4.30 3.57 -4.71
N GLY A 226 4.04 2.43 -5.35
CA GLY A 226 3.50 2.37 -6.72
C GLY A 226 1.98 2.53 -6.71
N ALA A 227 1.29 1.58 -6.08
CA ALA A 227 -0.12 1.63 -5.74
C ALA A 227 -0.26 1.22 -4.26
N PRO A 228 -0.61 2.13 -3.34
CA PRO A 228 -0.79 3.57 -3.53
C PRO A 228 0.51 4.32 -3.87
N GLY A 229 0.38 5.55 -4.36
CA GLY A 229 1.47 6.50 -4.54
C GLY A 229 1.53 7.07 -5.95
N VAL A 230 2.19 6.36 -6.88
CA VAL A 230 2.18 6.74 -8.30
C VAL A 230 0.75 6.81 -8.84
N THR A 231 -0.12 5.88 -8.46
CA THR A 231 -1.57 5.91 -8.76
C THR A 231 -2.23 7.20 -8.27
N ASN A 232 -1.98 7.62 -7.03
CA ASN A 232 -2.50 8.87 -6.45
C ASN A 232 -2.00 10.11 -7.19
N VAL A 233 -0.72 10.15 -7.57
CA VAL A 233 -0.14 11.27 -8.34
C VAL A 233 -0.73 11.33 -9.75
N LEU A 234 -0.92 10.19 -10.42
CA LEU A 234 -1.56 10.12 -11.74
C LEU A 234 -3.04 10.54 -11.69
N ALA A 235 -3.79 10.06 -10.69
CA ALA A 235 -5.19 10.44 -10.50
C ALA A 235 -5.32 11.94 -10.20
N ARG A 236 -4.43 12.52 -9.38
CA ARG A 236 -4.37 13.97 -9.14
C ARG A 236 -4.02 14.75 -10.42
N TYR A 237 -3.07 14.27 -11.21
CA TYR A 237 -2.72 14.87 -12.50
C TYR A 237 -3.92 14.89 -13.47
N GLY A 238 -4.74 13.83 -13.49
CA GLY A 238 -6.00 13.78 -14.22
C GLY A 238 -7.03 14.78 -13.68
N ALA A 239 -7.33 14.71 -12.39
CA ALA A 239 -8.34 15.53 -11.71
C ALA A 239 -8.11 17.05 -11.88
N GLU A 240 -6.86 17.52 -11.85
CA GLU A 240 -6.52 18.94 -12.06
C GLU A 240 -6.81 19.48 -13.48
N ARG A 241 -7.31 18.64 -14.38
CA ARG A 241 -7.69 18.99 -15.77
C ARG A 241 -9.18 18.87 -16.03
N LEU A 242 -9.97 18.53 -15.02
CA LEU A 242 -11.42 18.41 -15.07
C LEU A 242 -12.06 19.56 -14.26
N ASP A 243 -13.27 19.97 -14.64
CA ASP A 243 -14.06 20.93 -13.86
C ASP A 243 -14.67 20.28 -12.60
N THR A 244 -15.00 18.98 -12.69
CA THR A 244 -15.54 18.13 -11.63
C THR A 244 -14.90 16.72 -11.71
N VAL A 245 -14.85 16.01 -10.59
CA VAL A 245 -14.44 14.60 -10.53
C VAL A 245 -15.64 13.76 -10.11
N GLU A 246 -16.33 13.15 -11.08
CA GLU A 246 -17.52 12.33 -10.85
C GLU A 246 -17.14 10.88 -10.48
N GLU A 247 -16.08 10.35 -11.11
CA GLU A 247 -15.55 9.01 -10.86
C GLU A 247 -14.01 9.02 -10.81
N ALA A 248 -13.42 8.13 -10.02
CA ALA A 248 -11.96 7.94 -9.93
C ALA A 248 -11.62 6.47 -9.71
N HIS A 249 -10.94 5.83 -10.65
CA HIS A 249 -10.65 4.39 -10.61
C HIS A 249 -9.15 4.14 -10.57
N ALA A 250 -8.71 3.15 -9.80
CA ALA A 250 -7.30 2.75 -9.68
C ALA A 250 -7.11 1.30 -10.11
N TYR A 251 -6.57 1.09 -11.30
CA TYR A 251 -6.26 -0.25 -11.81
C TYR A 251 -4.74 -0.48 -11.75
N CYS A 252 -4.29 -1.56 -11.10
CA CYS A 252 -2.88 -1.93 -11.03
C CYS A 252 -2.65 -3.30 -11.66
N GLY A 253 -2.12 -3.32 -12.88
CA GLY A 253 -1.74 -4.52 -13.61
C GLY A 253 -0.23 -4.78 -13.54
N ASN A 254 0.16 -6.05 -13.41
CA ASN A 254 1.56 -6.47 -13.43
C ASN A 254 1.73 -7.60 -14.45
N VAL A 255 2.75 -7.49 -15.31
CA VAL A 255 3.18 -8.57 -16.21
C VAL A 255 4.60 -8.95 -15.84
N ASP A 256 4.80 -10.23 -15.51
CA ASP A 256 6.10 -10.80 -15.17
C ASP A 256 6.61 -11.67 -16.32
N ASP A 257 7.54 -11.12 -17.10
CA ASP A 257 8.22 -11.79 -18.21
C ASP A 257 9.44 -12.63 -17.75
N THR A 258 9.64 -12.83 -16.43
CA THR A 258 10.75 -13.63 -15.90
C THR A 258 10.62 -15.10 -16.28
N ASP A 259 11.72 -15.71 -16.73
CA ASP A 259 11.77 -17.15 -17.04
C ASP A 259 11.84 -18.00 -15.76
N TRP A 260 10.67 -18.30 -15.20
CA TRP A 260 10.49 -19.18 -14.05
C TRP A 260 10.59 -20.68 -14.38
N SER A 261 10.97 -21.09 -15.60
CA SER A 261 11.00 -22.51 -16.01
C SER A 261 11.96 -23.42 -15.22
N ARG A 262 12.78 -22.84 -14.34
CA ARG A 262 13.71 -23.54 -13.43
C ARG A 262 13.37 -23.37 -11.94
N TYR A 263 12.18 -22.87 -11.62
CA TYR A 263 11.74 -22.61 -10.25
C TYR A 263 10.40 -23.28 -9.98
N ASP A 264 10.42 -24.37 -9.20
CA ASP A 264 9.22 -25.14 -8.83
C ASP A 264 8.47 -24.56 -7.61
N GLY A 265 8.91 -23.40 -7.10
CA GLY A 265 8.32 -22.74 -5.93
C GLY A 265 7.21 -21.75 -6.29
N TRP A 266 6.54 -21.22 -5.27
CA TRP A 266 5.58 -20.13 -5.42
C TRP A 266 6.29 -18.77 -5.29
N VAL A 267 6.08 -17.88 -6.26
CA VAL A 267 6.63 -16.52 -6.25
C VAL A 267 5.68 -15.61 -5.48
N VAL A 268 6.18 -15.03 -4.38
CA VAL A 268 5.47 -13.99 -3.61
C VAL A 268 6.06 -12.63 -3.99
N PRO A 269 5.34 -11.76 -4.72
CA PRO A 269 5.91 -10.52 -5.27
C PRO A 269 6.21 -9.43 -4.22
N TYR A 270 5.50 -9.43 -3.09
CA TYR A 270 5.70 -8.50 -1.97
C TYR A 270 5.29 -9.16 -0.64
N SER A 271 4.71 -8.42 0.30
CA SER A 271 4.25 -8.97 1.59
C SER A 271 3.17 -10.02 1.40
N LEU A 272 3.43 -11.24 1.88
CA LEU A 272 2.44 -12.32 1.90
C LEU A 272 1.23 -11.99 2.76
N GLU A 273 1.42 -11.27 3.88
CA GLU A 273 0.33 -10.89 4.77
C GLU A 273 -0.59 -9.86 4.09
N THR A 274 -0.03 -8.88 3.37
CA THR A 274 -0.79 -7.94 2.55
C THR A 274 -1.56 -8.66 1.44
N LEU A 275 -0.94 -9.62 0.74
CA LEU A 275 -1.63 -10.48 -0.24
C LEU A 275 -2.80 -11.24 0.41
N CYS A 276 -2.60 -11.80 1.60
CA CYS A 276 -3.69 -12.47 2.31
C CYS A 276 -4.85 -11.50 2.60
N ASP A 277 -4.58 -10.26 3.02
CA ASP A 277 -5.62 -9.26 3.26
C ASP A 277 -6.36 -8.86 1.97
N GLU A 278 -5.64 -8.65 0.88
CA GLU A 278 -6.17 -8.29 -0.46
C GLU A 278 -7.21 -9.31 -0.98
N PHE A 279 -7.01 -10.60 -0.70
CA PHE A 279 -7.95 -11.67 -1.08
C PHE A 279 -8.96 -12.08 0.01
N SER A 280 -8.77 -11.69 1.28
CA SER A 280 -9.57 -12.21 2.41
C SER A 280 -10.37 -11.15 3.16
N VAL A 281 -10.03 -9.88 3.01
CA VAL A 281 -10.74 -8.75 3.61
C VAL A 281 -11.74 -8.17 2.61
N ALA A 282 -12.79 -7.53 3.09
CA ALA A 282 -13.69 -6.78 2.23
C ALA A 282 -12.94 -5.65 1.51
N ALA A 283 -13.42 -5.26 0.32
CA ALA A 283 -12.83 -4.26 -0.55
C ALA A 283 -13.73 -3.00 -0.64
N PRO A 284 -13.70 -2.06 0.33
CA PRO A 284 -14.60 -0.92 0.34
C PRO A 284 -14.48 -0.01 -0.89
N GLN A 285 -15.63 0.33 -1.46
CA GLN A 285 -15.76 1.27 -2.58
C GLN A 285 -16.75 2.39 -2.23
N PHE A 286 -16.56 3.56 -2.83
CA PHE A 286 -17.51 4.67 -2.74
C PHE A 286 -18.32 4.74 -4.04
N ILE A 287 -19.63 4.51 -3.94
CA ILE A 287 -20.55 4.31 -5.06
C ILE A 287 -21.86 5.03 -4.70
N ASP A 288 -22.45 5.82 -5.60
CA ASP A 288 -23.69 6.59 -5.36
C ASP A 288 -23.69 7.43 -4.05
N GLY A 289 -22.57 8.06 -3.69
CA GLY A 289 -22.47 8.87 -2.47
C GLY A 289 -22.47 8.09 -1.14
N LYS A 290 -22.30 6.76 -1.18
CA LYS A 290 -22.30 5.86 -0.02
C LYS A 290 -21.10 4.90 -0.06
N TRP A 291 -20.62 4.50 1.12
CA TRP A 291 -19.65 3.42 1.25
C TRP A 291 -20.34 2.07 1.09
N ASN A 292 -19.89 1.26 0.13
CA ASN A 292 -20.19 -0.16 0.06
C ASN A 292 -19.01 -0.94 0.65
N THR A 293 -19.24 -1.62 1.79
CA THR A 293 -18.22 -2.40 2.51
C THR A 293 -18.44 -3.91 2.42
N ASP A 294 -19.43 -4.37 1.65
CA ASP A 294 -19.82 -5.78 1.58
C ASP A 294 -19.22 -6.49 0.35
N ILE A 295 -18.36 -5.81 -0.39
CA ILE A 295 -17.63 -6.34 -1.55
C ILE A 295 -16.53 -7.28 -1.05
N VAL A 296 -16.57 -8.54 -1.46
CA VAL A 296 -15.57 -9.56 -1.09
C VAL A 296 -14.32 -9.40 -1.96
N GLY A 297 -13.13 -9.36 -1.34
CA GLY A 297 -11.85 -9.38 -2.06
C GLY A 297 -11.74 -10.58 -3.01
N GLY A 298 -11.09 -10.40 -4.16
CA GLY A 298 -10.98 -11.44 -5.19
C GLY A 298 -12.25 -11.63 -6.04
N THR A 299 -13.31 -10.82 -5.87
CA THR A 299 -14.53 -10.87 -6.70
C THR A 299 -14.64 -9.69 -7.67
N GLY A 300 -15.63 -9.70 -8.56
CA GLY A 300 -15.82 -8.62 -9.55
C GLY A 300 -14.76 -8.64 -10.66
N LEU A 301 -14.64 -9.78 -11.34
CA LEU A 301 -13.70 -9.96 -12.45
C LEU A 301 -14.05 -9.05 -13.64
N GLU A 302 -13.06 -8.29 -14.11
CA GLU A 302 -13.16 -7.32 -15.20
C GLU A 302 -11.94 -7.44 -16.12
N ASP A 303 -12.14 -7.56 -17.43
CA ASP A 303 -11.07 -7.50 -18.43
C ASP A 303 -10.69 -6.03 -18.70
N VAL A 304 -9.45 -5.64 -18.38
CA VAL A 304 -8.98 -4.26 -18.49
C VAL A 304 -7.81 -4.18 -19.48
N ASP A 305 -7.92 -3.31 -20.49
CA ASP A 305 -6.83 -3.06 -21.45
C ASP A 305 -5.84 -2.02 -20.87
N PHE A 306 -4.68 -2.50 -20.42
CA PHE A 306 -3.57 -1.67 -19.95
C PHE A 306 -2.69 -1.15 -21.11
N GLY A 307 -3.00 -1.51 -22.35
CA GLY A 307 -2.22 -1.15 -23.54
C GLY A 307 -0.88 -1.88 -23.63
N ALA A 308 -0.18 -1.74 -24.75
CA ALA A 308 1.11 -2.41 -24.96
C ALA A 308 2.20 -1.84 -24.01
N PRO A 309 3.05 -2.68 -23.41
CA PRO A 309 3.22 -4.12 -23.65
C PRO A 309 2.28 -5.04 -22.86
N ALA A 310 1.58 -4.55 -21.83
CA ALA A 310 0.80 -5.39 -20.91
C ALA A 310 -0.43 -6.05 -21.58
N GLY A 311 -1.14 -5.30 -22.44
CA GLY A 311 -2.36 -5.74 -23.09
C GLY A 311 -3.55 -5.84 -22.14
N ILE A 312 -4.47 -6.75 -22.45
CA ILE A 312 -5.66 -7.02 -21.63
C ILE A 312 -5.28 -7.96 -20.48
N LEU A 313 -5.60 -7.55 -19.25
CA LEU A 313 -5.42 -8.32 -18.03
C LEU A 313 -6.75 -8.44 -17.28
N GLU A 314 -7.02 -9.60 -16.68
CA GLU A 314 -8.14 -9.81 -15.77
C GLU A 314 -7.81 -9.19 -14.40
N ALA A 315 -8.74 -8.41 -13.85
CA ALA A 315 -8.60 -7.69 -12.60
C ALA A 315 -9.77 -8.03 -11.65
N HIS A 316 -9.54 -8.09 -10.33
CA HIS A 316 -10.57 -8.33 -9.30
C HIS A 316 -10.53 -7.28 -8.18
N HIS A 317 -11.67 -6.98 -7.54
CA HIS A 317 -11.75 -6.03 -6.43
C HIS A 317 -10.88 -6.46 -5.23
N THR A 318 -10.18 -5.49 -4.64
CA THR A 318 -9.27 -5.70 -3.50
C THR A 318 -9.34 -4.56 -2.48
N ILE A 319 -9.01 -4.83 -1.21
CA ILE A 319 -8.85 -3.77 -0.21
C ILE A 319 -7.65 -2.90 -0.57
N HIS A 320 -7.82 -1.58 -0.57
CA HIS A 320 -6.75 -0.67 -1.00
C HIS A 320 -6.88 0.74 -0.41
N SER A 321 -5.82 1.54 -0.53
CA SER A 321 -5.75 2.90 0.04
C SER A 321 -6.44 3.95 -0.84
N GLU A 322 -6.45 3.74 -2.16
CA GLU A 322 -6.99 4.63 -3.19
C GLU A 322 -8.47 4.97 -2.95
N PRO A 323 -9.40 4.02 -2.72
CA PRO A 323 -10.81 4.36 -2.52
C PRO A 323 -11.02 5.40 -1.41
N PHE A 324 -10.34 5.26 -0.26
CA PHE A 324 -10.42 6.25 0.81
C PHE A 324 -9.70 7.56 0.48
N SER A 325 -8.47 7.49 -0.05
CA SER A 325 -7.66 8.69 -0.29
C SER A 325 -8.21 9.54 -1.45
N PHE A 326 -8.80 8.91 -2.48
CA PHE A 326 -9.50 9.57 -3.57
C PHE A 326 -10.76 10.28 -3.06
N TRP A 327 -11.62 9.55 -2.32
CA TRP A 327 -12.78 10.14 -1.65
C TRP A 327 -12.40 11.30 -0.73
N HIS A 328 -11.39 11.13 0.12
CA HIS A 328 -10.95 12.16 1.05
C HIS A 328 -10.48 13.44 0.33
N THR A 329 -9.91 13.29 -0.88
CA THR A 329 -9.39 14.40 -1.71
C THR A 329 -10.46 15.08 -2.56
N TRP A 330 -11.44 14.33 -3.09
CA TRP A 330 -12.37 14.82 -4.13
C TRP A 330 -13.86 14.83 -3.76
N LYS A 331 -14.26 14.37 -2.55
CA LYS A 331 -15.65 14.48 -2.04
C LYS A 331 -16.26 15.89 -2.11
N ASP A 332 -15.43 16.92 -2.05
CA ASP A 332 -15.85 18.33 -2.11
C ASP A 332 -15.74 18.90 -3.55
N GLN A 333 -15.40 18.05 -4.54
CA GLN A 333 -15.17 18.36 -5.97
C GLN A 333 -16.09 17.53 -6.91
N GLY A 334 -17.09 16.84 -6.36
CA GLY A 334 -18.12 16.11 -7.12
C GLY A 334 -18.20 14.60 -6.85
N LEU A 335 -17.26 14.03 -6.10
CA LEU A 335 -17.12 12.58 -5.87
C LEU A 335 -18.00 12.05 -4.72
#